data_AF-A0A8T1SI65-F1
#
_entry.id   AF-A0A8T1SI65-F1
#
_cell.length_a   1.000
_cell.length_b   1.000
_cell.length_c   1.000
_cell.angle_alpha   90.00
_cell.angle_beta   90.00
_cell.angle_gamma   90.00
#
_symmetry.space_group_name_H-M   'P 1'
#
loop_
_entity.id
_entity.type
_entity.pdbx_description
1 polymer ?
#
loop_
_entity_poly.entity_id
_entity_poly.type
_entity_poly.pdbx_seq_one_letter_code
_entity_poly.pdbx_strand_id
1 'polypeptide(L)'
;MSSTEDLDYPQILFQYNHGFLVSKVMFTACELGVFDLLLESEQPLSSDAIADRLGTSASGMERLLDACVGLKLLGVEMKSEGAFYRNTELSNLYLTKSSPKSQYHNLMYYSKTVYLCWHYLTDAVRDGKNQYERAFGVSSKDLFGALYRNPYAESLSVPFSGLNPNPKIVDGNCPIDPTDLWCRPLPNAHCPQTYAND
;
A
#
# COMPACT_ATOMS: atom_id res chain seq x y z
N MET A 1 -34.89 -22.03 -2.40
CA MET A 1 -33.60 -21.37 -2.09
C MET A 1 -33.82 -20.62 -0.79
N SER A 2 -32.99 -20.92 0.21
CA SER A 2 -33.23 -20.50 1.59
C SER A 2 -32.96 -18.99 1.72
N SER A 3 -33.86 -18.26 2.35
CA SER A 3 -33.86 -16.78 2.47
C SER A 3 -32.61 -16.17 3.13
N THR A 4 -31.73 -16.99 3.68
CA THR A 4 -30.42 -16.60 4.22
C THR A 4 -29.33 -16.51 3.15
N GLU A 5 -29.35 -17.38 2.13
CA GLU A 5 -28.35 -17.35 1.05
C GLU A 5 -28.49 -16.07 0.22
N ASP A 6 -29.72 -15.61 -0.01
CA ASP A 6 -30.02 -14.39 -0.78
C ASP A 6 -29.53 -13.09 -0.12
N LEU A 7 -29.26 -13.09 1.20
CA LEU A 7 -28.77 -11.93 1.95
C LEU A 7 -27.24 -11.85 2.05
N ASP A 8 -26.53 -12.95 1.80
CA ASP A 8 -25.06 -13.01 1.82
C ASP A 8 -24.46 -12.58 0.46
N TYR A 9 -25.15 -12.85 -0.66
CA TYR A 9 -24.73 -12.41 -2.00
C TYR A 9 -24.58 -10.87 -2.13
N PRO A 10 -25.50 -10.03 -1.61
CA PRO A 10 -25.33 -8.58 -1.64
C PRO A 10 -24.11 -8.11 -0.81
N GLN A 11 -23.80 -8.77 0.30
CA GLN A 11 -22.72 -8.36 1.19
C GLN A 11 -21.34 -8.64 0.56
N ILE A 12 -21.16 -9.82 -0.03
CA ILE A 12 -19.87 -10.18 -0.65
C ILE A 12 -19.58 -9.31 -1.88
N LEU A 13 -20.59 -9.02 -2.70
CA LEU A 13 -20.45 -8.10 -3.85
C LEU A 13 -20.15 -6.68 -3.39
N PHE A 14 -20.78 -6.21 -2.32
CA PHE A 14 -20.49 -4.91 -1.74
C PHE A 14 -19.02 -4.85 -1.27
N GLN A 15 -18.53 -5.87 -0.56
CA GLN A 15 -17.14 -5.94 -0.12
C GLN A 15 -16.15 -5.91 -1.30
N TYR A 16 -16.41 -6.66 -2.37
CA TYR A 16 -15.55 -6.68 -3.56
C TYR A 16 -15.55 -5.35 -4.31
N ASN A 17 -16.73 -4.73 -4.45
CA ASN A 17 -16.84 -3.44 -5.11
C ASN A 17 -16.10 -2.34 -4.32
N HIS A 18 -16.17 -2.37 -2.99
CA HIS A 18 -15.56 -1.33 -2.15
C HIS A 18 -14.11 -1.63 -1.74
N GLY A 19 -13.58 -2.83 -2.00
CA GLY A 19 -12.25 -3.24 -1.56
C GLY A 19 -11.15 -2.28 -2.01
N PHE A 20 -11.19 -1.81 -3.26
CA PHE A 20 -10.20 -0.86 -3.78
C PHE A 20 -10.26 0.51 -3.07
N LEU A 21 -11.46 0.96 -2.65
CA LEU A 21 -11.65 2.21 -1.92
C LEU A 21 -11.01 2.11 -0.54
N VAL A 22 -11.23 0.99 0.15
CA VAL A 22 -10.62 0.71 1.46
C VAL A 22 -9.09 0.72 1.36
N SER A 23 -8.53 0.03 0.38
CA SER A 23 -7.08 0.05 0.14
C SER A 23 -6.56 1.46 -0.12
N LYS A 24 -7.24 2.25 -0.96
CA LYS A 24 -6.78 3.59 -1.31
C LYS A 24 -6.87 4.58 -0.15
N VAL A 25 -7.87 4.46 0.73
CA VAL A 25 -7.93 5.24 1.98
C VAL A 25 -6.71 4.97 2.86
N MET A 26 -6.40 3.70 3.11
CA MET A 26 -5.23 3.30 3.90
C MET A 26 -3.92 3.81 3.27
N PHE A 27 -3.75 3.62 1.95
CA PHE A 27 -2.56 4.09 1.24
C PHE A 27 -2.40 5.61 1.31
N THR A 28 -3.50 6.35 1.16
CA THR A 28 -3.48 7.82 1.20
C THR A 28 -3.10 8.33 2.59
N ALA A 29 -3.64 7.74 3.66
CA ALA A 29 -3.28 8.10 5.03
C ALA A 29 -1.81 7.80 5.34
N CYS A 30 -1.28 6.66 4.86
CA CYS A 30 0.15 6.36 4.97
C CYS A 30 1.00 7.36 4.18
N GLU A 31 0.65 7.63 2.92
CA GLU A 31 1.41 8.51 2.03
C GLU A 31 1.47 9.96 2.56
N LEU A 32 0.37 10.45 3.13
CA LEU A 32 0.32 11.77 3.76
C LEU A 32 1.06 11.83 5.10
N GLY A 33 1.48 10.70 5.68
CA GLY A 33 2.21 10.65 6.95
C GLY A 33 1.32 10.83 8.19
N VAL A 34 0.01 10.53 8.08
CA VAL A 34 -0.95 10.67 9.20
C VAL A 34 -0.51 9.83 10.40
N PHE A 35 -0.17 8.56 10.17
CA PHE A 35 0.20 7.63 11.24
C PHE A 35 1.52 8.01 11.90
N ASP A 36 2.50 8.47 11.13
CA ASP A 36 3.80 8.93 11.66
C ASP A 36 3.60 10.17 12.55
N LEU A 37 2.84 11.16 12.08
CA LEU A 37 2.55 12.38 12.84
C LEU A 37 1.83 12.07 14.17
N LEU A 38 0.84 11.17 14.13
CA LEU A 38 0.10 10.78 15.33
C LEU A 38 0.96 9.98 16.31
N LEU A 39 1.93 9.21 15.82
CA LEU A 39 2.91 8.53 16.68
C LEU A 39 3.84 9.54 17.36
N GLU A 40 4.39 10.49 16.59
CA GLU A 40 5.31 11.52 17.08
C GLU A 40 4.67 12.47 18.08
N SER A 41 3.36 12.76 17.93
CA SER A 41 2.68 13.70 18.80
C SER A 41 2.38 13.17 20.20
N GLU A 42 2.45 11.85 20.42
CA GLU A 42 2.10 11.11 21.65
C GLU A 42 0.69 11.35 22.24
N GLN A 43 -0.06 12.30 21.69
CA GLN A 43 -1.36 12.78 22.14
C GLN A 43 -2.32 12.83 20.96
N PRO A 44 -3.63 12.65 21.20
CA PRO A 44 -4.64 12.80 20.16
C PRO A 44 -4.65 14.21 19.57
N LEU A 45 -4.81 14.31 18.25
CA LEU A 45 -4.84 15.58 17.52
C LEU A 45 -6.19 15.81 16.84
N SER A 46 -6.61 17.06 16.72
CA SER A 46 -7.78 17.41 15.89
C SER A 46 -7.45 17.28 14.40
N SER A 47 -8.48 17.15 13.57
CA SER A 47 -8.34 17.14 12.11
C SER A 47 -7.64 18.39 11.59
N ASP A 48 -7.99 19.58 12.11
CA ASP A 48 -7.36 20.85 11.74
C ASP A 48 -5.85 20.86 12.05
N ALA A 49 -5.47 20.40 13.25
CA ALA A 49 -4.05 20.36 13.63
C ALA A 49 -3.25 19.38 12.77
N ILE A 50 -3.85 18.25 12.38
CA ILE A 50 -3.23 17.29 11.45
C ILE A 50 -3.13 17.91 10.05
N ALA A 51 -4.19 18.57 9.59
CA ALA A 51 -4.24 19.17 8.27
C ALA A 51 -3.18 20.27 8.10
N ASP A 52 -3.05 21.14 9.09
CA ASP A 52 -2.06 22.22 9.13
C ASP A 52 -0.62 21.67 9.09
N ARG A 53 -0.32 20.65 9.92
CA ARG A 53 1.03 20.05 9.99
C ARG A 53 1.41 19.29 8.72
N LEU A 54 0.43 18.70 8.03
CA LEU A 54 0.65 17.92 6.80
C LEU A 54 0.43 18.74 5.52
N GLY A 55 0.07 20.02 5.62
CA GLY A 55 -0.15 20.90 4.47
C GLY A 55 -1.33 20.46 3.59
N THR A 56 -2.43 20.00 4.20
CA THR A 56 -3.62 19.51 3.50
C THR A 56 -4.85 20.36 3.83
N SER A 57 -5.92 20.22 3.03
CA SER A 57 -7.19 20.88 3.34
C SER A 57 -7.84 20.30 4.59
N ALA A 58 -8.33 21.14 5.50
CA ALA A 58 -9.05 20.73 6.71
C ALA A 58 -10.18 19.73 6.43
N SER A 59 -11.08 20.05 5.49
CA SER A 59 -12.23 19.18 5.14
C SER A 59 -11.83 17.86 4.48
N GLY A 60 -10.77 17.86 3.67
CA GLY A 60 -10.25 16.63 3.05
C GLY A 60 -9.61 15.71 4.09
N MET A 61 -8.84 16.28 5.03
CA MET A 61 -8.20 15.54 6.11
C MET A 61 -9.23 14.96 7.07
N GLU A 62 -10.22 15.74 7.51
CA GLU A 62 -11.31 15.25 8.37
C GLU A 62 -12.01 14.02 7.77
N ARG A 63 -12.41 14.08 6.50
CA ARG A 63 -13.06 12.96 5.80
C ARG A 63 -12.16 11.73 5.70
N LEU A 64 -10.86 11.93 5.51
CA LEU A 64 -9.89 10.84 5.47
C LEU A 64 -9.74 10.18 6.84
N LEU A 65 -9.62 10.98 7.90
CA LEU A 65 -9.50 10.50 9.27
C LEU A 65 -10.76 9.75 9.71
N ASP A 66 -11.95 10.27 9.40
CA ASP A 66 -13.23 9.60 9.68
C ASP A 66 -13.33 8.25 8.95
N ALA A 67 -12.90 8.19 7.70
CA ALA A 67 -12.82 6.92 6.97
C ALA A 67 -11.84 5.95 7.66
N CYS A 68 -10.67 6.43 8.09
CA CYS A 68 -9.70 5.62 8.84
C CYS A 68 -10.25 5.15 10.21
N VAL A 69 -11.09 5.92 10.89
CA VAL A 69 -11.81 5.51 12.10
C VAL A 69 -12.81 4.40 11.77
N GLY A 70 -13.60 4.56 10.70
CA GLY A 70 -14.54 3.53 10.23
C GLY A 70 -13.84 2.21 9.86
N LEU A 71 -12.60 2.29 9.35
CA LEU A 71 -11.72 1.16 9.06
C LEU A 71 -10.95 0.62 10.27
N LYS A 72 -11.13 1.20 11.46
CA LYS A 72 -10.44 0.83 12.70
C LYS A 72 -8.92 0.99 12.63
N LEU A 73 -8.43 1.86 11.76
CA LEU A 73 -7.03 2.27 11.68
C LEU A 73 -6.73 3.39 12.68
N LEU A 74 -7.72 4.23 12.97
CA LEU A 74 -7.63 5.27 13.98
C LEU A 74 -8.69 5.07 15.06
N GLY A 75 -8.37 5.51 16.28
CA GLY A 75 -9.34 5.78 17.32
C GLY A 75 -9.73 7.25 17.31
N VAL A 76 -10.93 7.56 17.82
CA VAL A 76 -11.42 8.93 17.98
C VAL A 76 -11.91 9.14 19.40
N GLU A 77 -11.61 10.32 19.95
CA GLU A 77 -12.08 10.78 21.25
C GLU A 77 -12.82 12.10 21.08
N MET A 78 -14.04 12.16 21.61
CA MET A 78 -14.84 13.39 21.60
C MET A 78 -14.51 14.22 22.85
N LYS A 79 -14.04 15.45 22.64
CA LYS A 79 -13.81 16.45 23.69
C LYS A 79 -14.74 17.65 23.47
N SER A 80 -14.74 18.60 24.41
CA SER A 80 -15.50 19.86 24.28
C SER A 80 -15.16 20.63 23.01
N GLU A 81 -13.93 20.50 22.52
CA GLU A 81 -13.42 21.21 21.34
C GLU A 81 -13.64 20.45 20.02
N GLY A 82 -14.15 19.21 20.07
CA GLY A 82 -14.42 18.40 18.88
C GLY A 82 -13.79 17.00 18.92
N ALA A 83 -13.63 16.41 17.72
CA ALA A 83 -13.04 15.09 17.55
C ALA A 83 -11.51 15.13 17.55
N PHE A 84 -10.90 14.23 18.32
CA PHE A 84 -9.45 14.06 18.38
C PHE A 84 -9.06 12.64 18.00
N TYR A 85 -8.14 12.50 17.07
CA TYR A 85 -7.74 11.23 16.47
C TYR A 85 -6.44 10.72 17.06
N ARG A 86 -6.32 9.40 17.20
CA ARG A 86 -5.11 8.70 17.66
C ARG A 86 -4.90 7.40 16.89
N ASN A 87 -3.66 6.95 16.80
CA ASN A 87 -3.38 5.63 16.22
C ASN A 87 -3.97 4.51 17.08
N THR A 88 -4.40 3.44 16.43
CA THR A 88 -4.60 2.14 17.09
C THR A 88 -3.26 1.42 17.24
N GLU A 89 -3.23 0.37 18.06
CA GLU A 89 -2.03 -0.50 18.19
C GLU A 89 -1.60 -1.08 16.83
N LEU A 90 -2.57 -1.48 16.00
CA LEU A 90 -2.32 -1.99 14.65
C LEU A 90 -1.60 -0.94 13.79
N SER A 91 -2.09 0.30 13.79
CA SER A 91 -1.51 1.37 13.00
C SER A 91 -0.12 1.76 13.48
N ASN A 92 0.09 1.83 14.80
CA ASN A 92 1.44 2.04 15.35
C ASN A 92 2.40 0.94 14.92
N LEU A 93 1.97 -0.32 14.95
CA LEU A 93 2.85 -1.46 14.68
C LEU A 93 3.16 -1.64 13.19
N TYR A 94 2.19 -1.38 12.30
CA TYR A 94 2.31 -1.74 10.89
C TYR A 94 2.29 -0.56 9.91
N LEU A 95 1.76 0.60 10.30
CA LEU A 95 1.54 1.72 9.36
C LEU A 95 2.48 2.91 9.59
N THR A 96 3.26 2.91 10.67
CA THR A 96 4.30 3.92 10.93
C THR A 96 5.65 3.47 10.37
N LYS A 97 6.48 4.40 9.90
CA LYS A 97 7.79 4.12 9.29
C LYS A 97 8.84 3.65 10.29
N SER A 98 8.78 4.16 11.51
CA SER A 98 9.76 3.88 12.56
C SER A 98 9.60 2.49 13.19
N SER A 99 8.45 1.84 13.01
CA SER A 99 8.20 0.50 13.54
C SER A 99 9.07 -0.56 12.85
N PRO A 100 9.74 -1.46 13.58
CA PRO A 100 10.43 -2.62 13.02
C PRO A 100 9.52 -3.59 12.24
N LYS A 101 8.19 -3.54 12.46
CA LYS A 101 7.20 -4.36 11.74
C LYS A 101 6.47 -3.58 10.64
N SER A 102 6.94 -2.38 10.32
CA SER A 102 6.31 -1.50 9.35
C SER A 102 6.04 -2.18 8.02
N GLN A 103 4.85 -1.97 7.48
CA GLN A 103 4.44 -2.32 6.13
C GLN A 103 4.44 -1.08 5.21
N TYR A 104 4.94 0.07 5.67
CA TYR A 104 4.88 1.33 4.92
C TYR A 104 5.41 1.20 3.49
N HIS A 105 6.61 0.65 3.30
CA HIS A 105 7.22 0.52 1.96
C HIS A 105 6.46 -0.46 1.06
N ASN A 106 5.92 -1.54 1.66
CA ASN A 106 5.05 -2.47 0.94
C ASN A 106 3.77 -1.75 0.48
N LEU A 107 3.10 -1.02 1.37
CA LEU A 107 1.89 -0.25 1.03
C LEU A 107 2.15 0.82 -0.04
N MET A 108 3.31 1.48 -0.01
CA MET A 108 3.70 2.44 -1.05
C MET A 108 3.92 1.76 -2.40
N TYR A 109 4.53 0.57 -2.42
CA TYR A 109 4.64 -0.24 -3.64
C TYR A 109 3.26 -0.62 -4.20
N TYR A 110 2.33 -1.09 -3.36
CA TYR A 110 0.98 -1.40 -3.82
C TYR A 110 0.24 -0.16 -4.33
N SER A 111 0.32 0.97 -3.62
CA SER A 111 -0.38 2.21 -3.99
C SER A 111 0.13 2.81 -5.31
N LYS A 112 1.45 2.85 -5.50
CA LYS A 112 2.12 3.57 -6.59
C LYS A 112 2.41 2.70 -7.79
N THR A 113 2.46 1.38 -7.60
CA THR A 113 2.79 0.43 -8.68
C THR A 113 1.62 -0.48 -8.99
N VAL A 114 1.29 -1.37 -8.06
CA VAL A 114 0.33 -2.46 -8.29
C VAL A 114 -1.05 -1.91 -8.63
N TYR A 115 -1.56 -0.95 -7.85
CA TYR A 115 -2.87 -0.36 -8.05
C TYR A 115 -3.06 0.22 -9.47
N LEU A 116 -2.02 0.86 -10.03
CA LEU A 116 -2.07 1.42 -11.39
C LEU A 116 -2.00 0.33 -12.46
N CYS A 117 -1.18 -0.71 -12.27
CA CYS A 117 -1.20 -1.87 -13.17
C CYS A 117 -2.56 -2.55 -13.21
N TRP A 118 -3.23 -2.68 -12.06
CA TRP A 118 -4.53 -3.34 -11.93
C TRP A 118 -5.66 -2.56 -12.61
N HIS A 119 -5.51 -1.25 -12.82
CA HIS A 119 -6.42 -0.48 -13.68
C HIS A 119 -6.52 -1.07 -15.10
N TYR A 120 -5.43 -1.66 -15.60
CA TYR A 120 -5.33 -2.26 -16.94
C TYR A 120 -5.52 -3.79 -16.94
N LEU A 121 -6.09 -4.39 -15.89
CA LEU A 121 -6.27 -5.84 -15.80
C LEU A 121 -7.04 -6.42 -16.98
N THR A 122 -8.07 -5.72 -17.49
CA THR A 122 -8.83 -6.17 -18.66
C THR A 122 -7.94 -6.28 -19.91
N ASP A 123 -7.01 -5.35 -20.11
CA ASP A 123 -6.04 -5.40 -21.21
C ASP A 123 -5.00 -6.50 -20.97
N ALA A 124 -4.59 -6.74 -19.73
CA ALA A 124 -3.72 -7.86 -19.37
C ALA A 124 -4.31 -9.21 -19.78
N VAL A 125 -5.60 -9.42 -19.52
CA VAL A 125 -6.31 -10.65 -19.89
C VAL A 125 -6.41 -10.80 -21.41
N ARG A 126 -6.66 -9.72 -22.14
CA ARG A 126 -6.75 -9.74 -23.61
C ARG A 126 -5.40 -9.98 -24.28
N ASP A 127 -4.38 -9.29 -23.81
CA ASP A 127 -3.06 -9.28 -24.43
C ASP A 127 -2.16 -10.43 -23.93
N GLY A 128 -2.49 -11.05 -22.79
CA GLY A 128 -1.69 -12.10 -22.16
C GLY A 128 -0.32 -11.64 -21.66
N LYS A 129 -0.16 -10.35 -21.35
CA LYS A 129 1.12 -9.73 -20.93
C LYS A 129 0.91 -8.71 -19.81
N ASN A 130 2.00 -8.37 -19.12
CA ASN A 130 2.01 -7.30 -18.11
C ASN A 130 1.72 -5.93 -18.73
N GLN A 131 1.21 -5.00 -17.91
CA GLN A 131 0.71 -3.69 -18.36
C GLN A 131 1.54 -2.51 -17.86
N TYR A 132 2.80 -2.76 -17.49
CA TYR A 132 3.70 -1.74 -16.97
C TYR A 132 3.92 -0.58 -17.94
N GLU A 133 4.05 -0.87 -19.23
CA GLU A 133 4.21 0.16 -20.27
C GLU A 133 2.97 1.04 -20.38
N ARG A 134 1.76 0.48 -20.25
CA ARG A 134 0.53 1.27 -20.24
C ARG A 134 0.39 2.10 -18.97
N ALA A 135 0.74 1.53 -17.82
CA ALA A 135 0.59 2.19 -16.53
C ALA A 135 1.61 3.31 -16.29
N PHE A 136 2.85 3.17 -16.81
CA PHE A 136 3.95 4.08 -16.49
C PHE A 136 4.62 4.71 -17.72
N GLY A 137 4.27 4.29 -18.94
CA GLY A 137 4.96 4.74 -20.15
C GLY A 137 6.40 4.23 -20.27
N VAL A 138 6.79 3.25 -19.44
CA VAL A 138 8.16 2.71 -19.40
C VAL A 138 8.16 1.26 -19.87
N SER A 139 9.13 0.90 -20.71
CA SER A 139 9.31 -0.47 -21.19
C SER A 139 9.49 -1.44 -20.01
N SER A 140 8.94 -2.65 -20.12
CA SER A 140 9.09 -3.68 -19.08
C SER A 140 10.53 -4.11 -18.82
N LYS A 141 11.45 -3.89 -19.77
CA LYS A 141 12.89 -4.17 -19.63
C LYS A 141 13.61 -3.13 -18.74
N ASP A 142 13.09 -1.91 -18.71
CA ASP A 142 13.62 -0.80 -17.91
C ASP A 142 12.85 -0.60 -16.61
N LEU A 143 11.82 -1.41 -16.37
CA LEU A 143 10.87 -1.27 -15.28
C LEU A 143 11.53 -1.29 -13.92
N PHE A 144 12.39 -2.28 -13.62
CA PHE A 144 13.11 -2.30 -12.36
C PHE A 144 14.01 -1.07 -12.24
N GLY A 145 14.73 -0.71 -13.30
CA GLY A 145 15.53 0.51 -13.30
C GLY A 145 14.72 1.81 -13.15
N ALA A 146 13.45 1.85 -13.57
CA ALA A 146 12.58 3.02 -13.46
C ALA A 146 11.85 3.08 -12.11
N LEU A 147 11.34 1.94 -11.61
CA LEU A 147 10.81 1.80 -10.26
C LEU A 147 11.89 2.09 -9.22
N TYR A 148 13.14 1.67 -9.47
CA TYR A 148 14.29 1.88 -8.60
C TYR A 148 15.08 3.20 -8.84
N ARG A 149 14.71 4.03 -9.83
CA ARG A 149 15.30 5.38 -10.01
C ARG A 149 14.55 6.48 -9.29
N ASN A 150 13.36 6.19 -8.79
CA ASN A 150 12.64 7.09 -7.91
C ASN A 150 13.43 7.22 -6.59
N PRO A 151 13.67 8.40 -6.00
CA PRO A 151 14.35 8.53 -4.70
C PRO A 151 13.69 7.76 -3.54
N TYR A 152 12.47 7.23 -3.72
CA TYR A 152 11.86 6.25 -2.80
C TYR A 152 12.36 4.80 -3.00
N ALA A 153 13.24 4.54 -3.96
CA ALA A 153 13.76 3.23 -4.33
C ALA A 153 14.73 2.63 -3.33
N GLU A 154 15.51 3.45 -2.61
CA GLU A 154 16.31 2.98 -1.47
C GLU A 154 15.44 2.35 -0.39
N SER A 155 14.15 2.66 -0.38
CA SER A 155 13.17 2.10 0.54
C SER A 155 12.37 0.93 -0.07
N LEU A 156 12.42 0.77 -1.39
CA LEU A 156 11.85 -0.34 -2.16
C LEU A 156 12.88 -1.44 -2.48
N SER A 157 14.17 -1.23 -2.19
CA SER A 157 15.21 -2.26 -2.21
C SER A 157 15.17 -3.15 -0.94
N VAL A 158 14.54 -2.65 0.13
CA VAL A 158 14.45 -3.31 1.44
C VAL A 158 13.30 -4.32 1.64
N PRO A 159 12.25 -4.48 0.79
CA PRO A 159 11.18 -5.45 1.08
C PRO A 159 11.63 -6.92 0.95
N PHE A 160 12.71 -7.22 0.21
CA PHE A 160 13.17 -8.59 0.03
C PHE A 160 14.24 -9.04 1.03
N SER A 161 14.98 -8.11 1.65
CA SER A 161 16.04 -8.45 2.61
C SER A 161 15.54 -8.78 4.01
N GLY A 162 14.26 -8.50 4.31
CA GLY A 162 13.63 -8.80 5.59
C GLY A 162 13.23 -10.27 5.79
N LEU A 163 13.32 -11.10 4.74
CA LEU A 163 13.15 -12.55 4.83
C LEU A 163 14.48 -13.21 4.47
N ASN A 164 15.23 -13.61 5.51
CA ASN A 164 16.44 -14.43 5.47
C ASN A 164 17.76 -13.70 5.09
N PRO A 165 18.70 -13.51 6.03
CA PRO A 165 20.02 -12.90 5.77
C PRO A 165 20.99 -13.80 4.98
N ASN A 166 20.51 -14.89 4.37
CA ASN A 166 21.29 -15.73 3.47
C ASN A 166 20.37 -16.50 2.51
N PRO A 167 20.09 -15.99 1.30
CA PRO A 167 19.47 -16.81 0.28
C PRO A 167 20.57 -17.66 -0.33
N LYS A 168 20.86 -18.83 0.27
CA LYS A 168 21.25 -19.94 -0.58
C LYS A 168 20.11 -20.11 -1.57
N ILE A 169 20.45 -20.10 -2.85
CA ILE A 169 19.55 -20.47 -3.93
C ILE A 169 18.99 -21.85 -3.56
N VAL A 170 17.77 -21.88 -3.06
CA VAL A 170 16.99 -23.11 -2.92
C VAL A 170 15.85 -22.92 -3.89
N ASP A 171 16.06 -23.52 -5.07
CA ASP A 171 15.04 -23.87 -6.04
C ASP A 171 14.18 -22.72 -6.58
N GLY A 172 14.78 -21.86 -7.41
CA GLY A 172 14.10 -21.24 -8.56
C GLY A 172 12.84 -20.38 -8.32
N ASN A 173 12.42 -20.17 -7.08
CA ASN A 173 11.22 -19.42 -6.73
C ASN A 173 11.64 -18.14 -6.02
N CYS A 174 11.63 -17.03 -6.76
CA CYS A 174 11.45 -15.71 -6.18
C CYS A 174 10.16 -15.75 -5.34
N PRO A 175 10.10 -15.15 -4.14
CA PRO A 175 8.85 -14.94 -3.40
C PRO A 175 7.96 -13.96 -4.18
N ILE A 176 7.37 -14.44 -5.27
CA ILE A 176 6.39 -13.73 -6.07
C ILE A 176 5.11 -13.78 -5.25
N ASP A 177 4.50 -12.63 -4.99
CA ASP A 177 3.13 -12.56 -4.50
C ASP A 177 2.25 -13.43 -5.44
N PRO A 178 1.64 -14.51 -4.95
CA PRO A 178 0.87 -15.42 -5.79
C PRO A 178 -0.35 -14.74 -6.45
N THR A 179 -0.73 -13.55 -6.00
CA THR A 179 -1.78 -12.73 -6.64
C THR A 179 -1.26 -11.86 -7.78
N ASP A 180 0.05 -11.65 -7.88
CA ASP A 180 0.68 -10.92 -8.98
C ASP A 180 1.00 -11.87 -10.15
N LEU A 181 -0.06 -12.55 -10.63
CA LEU A 181 -0.03 -13.55 -11.70
C LEU A 181 0.60 -13.03 -13.01
N TRP A 182 0.69 -11.71 -13.17
CA TRP A 182 1.19 -11.02 -14.35
C TRP A 182 2.60 -10.42 -14.17
N CYS A 183 3.17 -10.49 -12.96
CA CYS A 183 4.58 -10.23 -12.68
C CYS A 183 5.47 -11.48 -12.77
N ARG A 184 4.95 -12.60 -13.29
CA ARG A 184 5.81 -13.72 -13.66
C ARG A 184 6.90 -13.18 -14.61
N PRO A 185 8.19 -13.38 -14.30
CA PRO A 185 9.23 -13.05 -15.25
C PRO A 185 8.89 -13.73 -16.57
N LEU A 186 8.99 -12.98 -17.67
CA LEU A 186 9.00 -13.60 -19.00
C LEU A 186 9.99 -14.77 -18.95
N PRO A 187 9.75 -15.89 -19.64
CA PRO A 187 10.59 -17.10 -19.54
C PRO A 187 12.11 -16.87 -19.71
N ASN A 188 12.51 -15.70 -20.24
CA ASN A 188 13.90 -15.30 -20.49
C ASN A 188 14.33 -14.00 -19.77
N ALA A 189 13.55 -13.43 -18.86
CA ALA A 189 13.94 -12.23 -18.12
C ALA A 189 14.99 -12.59 -17.04
N HIS A 190 16.26 -12.29 -17.32
CA HIS A 190 17.33 -12.43 -16.35
C HIS A 190 17.24 -11.28 -15.34
N CYS A 191 17.21 -11.62 -14.05
CA CYS A 191 17.43 -10.65 -12.97
C CYS A 191 18.80 -10.00 -13.20
N PRO A 192 18.94 -8.66 -13.23
CA PRO A 192 20.23 -8.03 -13.42
C PRO A 192 21.13 -8.49 -12.27
N GLN A 193 22.23 -9.16 -12.61
CA GLN A 193 23.28 -9.46 -11.65
C GLN A 193 23.76 -8.13 -11.06
N THR A 194 23.57 -7.94 -9.76
CA THR A 194 24.22 -6.86 -9.04
C THR A 194 25.72 -7.01 -9.25
N TYR A 195 26.35 -5.99 -9.85
CA TYR A 195 27.80 -5.86 -9.85
C TYR A 195 28.27 -5.89 -8.39
N ALA A 196 28.92 -6.99 -8.00
CA ALA A 196 29.71 -7.02 -6.79
C ALA A 196 30.92 -6.12 -7.04
N ASN A 197 31.00 -5.01 -6.30
CA ASN A 197 32.28 -4.32 -6.11
C ASN A 197 33.19 -5.25 -5.29
N ASP A 198 34.48 -5.20 -5.63
CA ASP A 198 35.59 -5.96 -5.03
C ASP A 198 35.62 -5.99 -3.49
#